data_AF-S4RBL2-F1
#
_entry.id   AF-S4RBL2-F1
#
_cell.length_a   1.000
_cell.length_b   1.000
_cell.length_c   1.000
_cell.angle_alpha   90.00
_cell.angle_beta   90.00
_cell.angle_gamma   90.00
#
_symmetry.space_group_name_H-M   'P 1'
#
loop_
_entity.id
_entity.type
_entity.pdbx_description
1 polymer ?
#
loop_
_entity_poly.entity_id
_entity_poly.type
_entity_poly.pdbx_seq_one_letter_code
_entity_poly.pdbx_strand_id
1 'polypeptide(L)'
;QHESPRTAMFVYSGVLFPSNIHSAETLGYAREFPVRPDDLFVVTYPKSGTTWMQEIVTLVYSDGDLGPVQTVPNWERVPWLEQDTGRKHLEHRASPRLITTHLPFQLAPREIGQAKAKVIYMARNPRDILVSSYNFHKIAHFLEEPGTWEEFYDKFCKGKVNCYYYKELR
;
A
#
# COMPACT_ATOMS: atom_id res chain seq x y z
N GLN A 1 9.52 28.23 0.89
CA GLN A 1 9.09 26.83 1.05
C GLN A 1 7.63 26.78 0.65
N HIS A 2 7.30 26.10 -0.44
CA HIS A 2 5.93 26.02 -0.93
C HIS A 2 5.34 24.76 -0.30
N GLU A 3 4.63 24.89 0.82
CA GLU A 3 3.91 23.76 1.42
C GLU A 3 2.79 23.36 0.45
N SER A 4 2.89 22.15 -0.11
CA SER A 4 1.77 21.57 -0.84
C SER A 4 0.59 21.40 0.13
N PRO A 5 -0.64 21.76 -0.27
CA PRO A 5 -1.81 21.58 0.57
C PRO A 5 -1.96 20.11 0.96
N ARG A 6 -2.28 19.88 2.23
CA ARG A 6 -2.60 18.54 2.76
C ARG A 6 -3.75 17.94 1.93
N THR A 7 -3.66 16.63 1.70
CA THR A 7 -4.52 15.93 0.74
C THR A 7 -5.90 15.61 1.33
N ALA A 8 -6.94 15.71 0.50
CA ALA A 8 -8.30 15.28 0.85
C ALA A 8 -8.40 13.73 0.85
N MET A 9 -9.19 13.19 1.77
CA MET A 9 -9.51 11.77 1.78
C MET A 9 -10.81 11.51 1.00
N PHE A 10 -10.94 10.35 0.35
CA PHE A 10 -12.19 9.90 -0.27
C PHE A 10 -12.50 8.45 0.08
N VAL A 11 -13.78 8.10 0.03
CA VAL A 11 -14.24 6.73 0.32
C VAL A 11 -14.50 6.00 -1.00
N TYR A 12 -13.94 4.81 -1.14
CA TYR A 12 -14.21 3.88 -2.24
C TYR A 12 -14.62 2.53 -1.67
N SER A 13 -15.83 2.05 -1.99
CA SER A 13 -16.37 0.78 -1.50
C SER A 13 -16.24 0.60 0.03
N GLY A 14 -16.47 1.67 0.79
CA GLY A 14 -16.37 1.67 2.26
C GLY A 14 -14.96 1.70 2.83
N VAL A 15 -13.93 2.03 2.03
CA VAL A 15 -12.54 2.16 2.48
C VAL A 15 -12.04 3.59 2.24
N LEU A 16 -11.33 4.16 3.20
CA LEU A 16 -10.81 5.53 3.14
C LEU A 16 -9.42 5.59 2.47
N PHE A 17 -9.27 6.41 1.44
CA PHE A 17 -8.03 6.56 0.66
C PHE A 17 -7.62 8.03 0.50
N PRO A 18 -6.30 8.35 0.49
CA PRO A 18 -5.81 9.67 0.10
C PRO A 18 -5.99 9.91 -1.41
N SER A 19 -6.63 11.02 -1.78
CA SER A 19 -7.06 11.31 -3.16
C SER A 19 -5.94 11.68 -4.12
N ASN A 20 -4.74 11.98 -3.62
CA ASN A 20 -3.62 12.40 -4.46
C ASN A 20 -2.77 11.24 -4.98
N ILE A 21 -2.89 10.06 -4.39
CA ILE A 21 -2.17 8.84 -4.81
C ILE A 21 -3.12 7.70 -5.19
N HIS A 22 -4.43 7.86 -4.97
CA HIS A 22 -5.45 6.92 -5.42
C HIS A 22 -6.59 7.64 -6.11
N SER A 23 -7.18 6.99 -7.11
CA SER A 23 -8.41 7.41 -7.75
C SER A 23 -9.34 6.21 -7.93
N ALA A 24 -10.61 6.44 -8.28
CA ALA A 24 -11.51 5.36 -8.65
C ALA A 24 -10.97 4.54 -9.85
N GLU A 25 -10.21 5.17 -10.74
CA GLU A 25 -9.56 4.52 -11.87
C GLU A 25 -8.42 3.60 -11.42
N THR A 26 -7.49 4.06 -10.57
CA THR A 26 -6.37 3.21 -10.11
C THR A 26 -6.87 2.06 -9.23
N LEU A 27 -7.91 2.29 -8.43
CA LEU A 27 -8.56 1.25 -7.63
C LEU A 27 -9.31 0.25 -8.52
N GLY A 28 -9.96 0.71 -9.59
CA GLY A 28 -10.58 -0.16 -10.60
C GLY A 28 -9.54 -1.02 -11.33
N TYR A 29 -8.43 -0.41 -11.75
CA TYR A 29 -7.29 -1.13 -12.34
C TYR A 29 -6.77 -2.23 -11.42
N ALA A 30 -6.56 -1.92 -10.13
CA ALA A 30 -6.09 -2.91 -9.16
C ALA A 30 -7.04 -4.10 -9.01
N ARG A 31 -8.35 -3.87 -9.08
CA ARG A 31 -9.36 -4.93 -8.99
C ARG A 31 -9.38 -5.87 -10.19
N GLU A 32 -9.16 -5.33 -11.37
CA GLU A 32 -9.17 -6.08 -12.64
C GLU A 32 -7.76 -6.46 -13.11
N PHE A 33 -6.76 -6.32 -12.24
CA PHE A 33 -5.38 -6.62 -12.57
C PHE A 33 -5.22 -8.09 -12.98
N PRO A 34 -4.67 -8.39 -14.18
CA PRO A 34 -4.52 -9.77 -14.66
C PRO A 34 -3.40 -10.46 -13.88
N VAL A 35 -3.76 -11.35 -12.96
CA VAL A 35 -2.81 -12.00 -12.06
C VAL A 35 -2.13 -13.16 -12.76
N ARG A 36 -0.79 -13.22 -12.71
CA ARG A 36 0.00 -14.31 -13.28
C ARG A 36 0.32 -15.35 -12.20
N PRO A 37 0.45 -16.65 -12.56
CA PRO A 37 0.77 -17.69 -11.60
C PRO A 37 2.10 -17.50 -10.84
N ASP A 38 3.03 -16.71 -11.41
CA ASP A 38 4.36 -16.44 -10.85
C ASP A 38 4.51 -15.04 -10.22
N ASP A 39 3.41 -14.30 -10.09
CA ASP A 39 3.40 -13.05 -9.33
C ASP A 39 3.63 -13.31 -7.84
N LEU A 40 4.26 -12.34 -7.18
CA LEU A 40 4.39 -12.26 -5.73
C LEU A 40 3.76 -10.97 -5.21
N PHE A 41 2.76 -11.09 -4.36
CA PHE A 41 2.13 -9.96 -3.67
C PHE A 41 2.69 -9.81 -2.25
N VAL A 42 3.26 -8.64 -1.95
CA VAL A 42 3.56 -8.15 -0.61
C VAL A 42 2.34 -7.35 -0.14
N VAL A 43 1.56 -7.95 0.76
CA VAL A 43 0.33 -7.37 1.29
C VAL A 43 0.58 -6.92 2.72
N THR A 44 0.33 -5.66 3.03
CA THR A 44 0.49 -5.15 4.39
C THR A 44 -0.57 -4.12 4.70
N TYR A 45 -0.93 -3.99 5.98
CA TYR A 45 -1.53 -2.74 6.44
C TYR A 45 -0.43 -1.65 6.48
N PRO A 46 -0.69 -0.38 6.08
CA PRO A 46 0.30 0.69 6.13
C PRO A 46 1.06 0.72 7.46
N LYS A 47 2.38 0.97 7.40
CA LYS A 47 3.30 1.01 8.55
C LYS A 47 3.57 -0.34 9.25
N SER A 48 3.07 -1.44 8.70
CA SER A 48 3.42 -2.79 9.19
C SER A 48 4.83 -3.24 8.77
N GLY A 49 5.50 -2.51 7.88
CA GLY A 49 6.90 -2.74 7.44
C GLY A 49 7.05 -3.03 5.94
N THR A 50 6.14 -2.53 5.12
CA THR A 50 6.13 -2.69 3.65
C THR A 50 7.49 -2.49 3.01
N THR A 51 8.19 -1.38 3.31
CA THR A 51 9.51 -1.08 2.77
C THR A 51 10.52 -2.17 3.09
N TRP A 52 10.50 -2.71 4.31
CA TRP A 52 11.40 -3.79 4.69
C TRP A 52 11.14 -5.05 3.84
N MET A 53 9.87 -5.40 3.62
CA MET A 53 9.52 -6.51 2.75
C MET A 53 9.90 -6.25 1.29
N GLN A 54 9.71 -5.03 0.77
CA GLN A 54 10.11 -4.68 -0.59
C GLN A 54 11.62 -4.89 -0.80
N GLU A 55 12.46 -4.53 0.17
CA GLU A 55 13.89 -4.81 0.13
C GLU A 55 14.19 -6.32 0.18
N ILE A 56 13.61 -7.04 1.14
CA ILE A 56 13.82 -8.50 1.29
C ILE A 56 13.46 -9.24 0.00
N VAL A 57 12.25 -9.01 -0.55
CA VAL A 57 11.82 -9.74 -1.74
C VAL A 57 12.64 -9.38 -2.97
N THR A 58 13.12 -8.14 -3.07
CA THR A 58 14.04 -7.75 -4.15
C THR A 58 15.32 -8.56 -4.06
N LEU A 59 15.98 -8.57 -2.88
CA LEU A 59 17.24 -9.29 -2.70
C LEU A 59 17.09 -10.79 -2.94
N VAL A 60 16.00 -11.40 -2.47
CA VAL A 60 15.70 -12.83 -2.73
C VAL A 60 15.55 -13.11 -4.22
N TYR A 61 14.84 -12.26 -4.96
CA TYR A 61 14.60 -12.45 -6.40
C TYR A 61 15.78 -12.02 -7.29
N SER A 62 16.77 -11.34 -6.71
CA SER A 62 18.01 -10.97 -7.37
C SER A 62 19.20 -11.83 -6.92
N ASP A 63 18.96 -12.97 -6.27
CA ASP A 63 19.98 -13.90 -5.76
C ASP A 63 21.06 -13.19 -4.90
N GLY A 64 20.63 -12.23 -4.09
CA GLY A 64 21.49 -11.42 -3.22
C GLY A 64 22.22 -10.26 -3.91
N ASP A 65 22.01 -10.03 -5.21
CA ASP A 65 22.58 -8.86 -5.90
C ASP A 65 22.03 -7.55 -5.31
N LEU A 66 22.95 -6.68 -4.91
CA LEU A 66 22.65 -5.38 -4.30
C LEU A 66 22.35 -4.30 -5.36
N GLY A 67 22.70 -4.53 -6.63
CA GLY A 67 22.53 -3.56 -7.71
C GLY A 67 21.12 -2.95 -7.76
N PRO A 68 20.04 -3.76 -7.81
CA PRO A 68 18.68 -3.24 -7.87
C PRO A 68 18.28 -2.39 -6.66
N VAL A 69 18.60 -2.82 -5.42
CA VAL A 69 18.22 -2.08 -4.21
C VAL A 69 18.99 -0.77 -4.05
N GLN A 70 20.18 -0.67 -4.66
CA GLN A 70 21.02 0.54 -4.61
C GLN A 70 20.73 1.54 -5.73
N THR A 71 20.17 1.10 -6.86
CA THR A 71 20.04 1.93 -8.08
C THR A 71 18.60 2.24 -8.46
N VAL A 72 17.65 1.37 -8.09
CA VAL A 72 16.24 1.51 -8.46
C VAL A 72 15.40 1.75 -7.19
N PRO A 73 14.54 2.79 -7.17
CA PRO A 73 13.70 3.03 -6.01
C PRO A 73 12.72 1.87 -5.76
N ASN A 74 12.39 1.63 -4.49
CA ASN A 74 11.54 0.51 -4.08
C ASN A 74 10.16 0.51 -4.74
N TRP A 75 9.56 1.68 -4.99
CA TRP A 75 8.26 1.82 -5.65
C TRP A 75 8.27 1.51 -7.14
N GLU A 76 9.43 1.41 -7.76
CA GLU A 76 9.58 0.89 -9.12
C GLU A 76 9.92 -0.61 -9.10
N ARG A 77 10.72 -1.05 -8.12
CA ARG A 77 11.05 -2.47 -7.96
C ARG A 77 9.86 -3.33 -7.55
N VAL A 78 9.04 -2.86 -6.62
CA VAL A 78 7.89 -3.58 -6.05
C VAL A 78 6.70 -2.61 -5.95
N PRO A 79 6.14 -2.16 -7.09
CA PRO A 79 5.18 -1.05 -7.15
C PRO A 79 3.88 -1.34 -6.39
N TRP A 80 3.22 -0.26 -5.93
CA TRP A 80 1.88 -0.34 -5.34
C TRP A 80 0.84 -0.52 -6.43
N LEU A 81 0.10 -1.62 -6.37
CA LEU A 81 -0.88 -1.97 -7.39
C LEU A 81 -1.97 -0.91 -7.55
N GLU A 82 -2.45 -0.35 -6.44
CA GLU A 82 -3.56 0.61 -6.37
C GLU A 82 -3.17 2.07 -6.66
N GLN A 83 -1.95 2.31 -7.13
CA GLN A 83 -1.42 3.62 -7.49
C GLN A 83 -1.03 3.65 -8.97
N ASP A 84 -0.74 4.84 -9.49
CA ASP A 84 -0.22 5.00 -10.86
C ASP A 84 1.07 4.22 -11.11
N THR A 85 1.88 3.97 -10.06
CA THR A 85 3.11 3.16 -10.16
C THR A 85 2.80 1.73 -10.57
N GLY A 86 1.75 1.11 -10.01
CA GLY A 86 1.28 -0.21 -10.38
C GLY A 86 0.93 -0.31 -11.86
N ARG A 87 0.20 0.69 -12.38
CA ARG A 87 -0.14 0.74 -13.81
C ARG A 87 1.10 0.91 -14.68
N LYS A 88 1.94 1.90 -14.38
CA LYS A 88 3.14 2.23 -15.17
C LYS A 88 4.20 1.12 -15.19
N HIS A 89 4.37 0.40 -14.09
CA HIS A 89 5.49 -0.53 -13.92
C HIS A 89 5.11 -2.02 -13.95
N LEU A 90 3.82 -2.41 -14.01
CA LEU A 90 3.42 -3.83 -14.02
C LEU A 90 2.84 -4.34 -15.34
N GLU A 91 2.25 -3.49 -16.18
CA GLU A 91 1.60 -3.92 -17.43
C GLU A 91 2.59 -4.60 -18.39
N HIS A 92 3.77 -3.99 -18.58
CA HIS A 92 4.79 -4.46 -19.51
C HIS A 92 5.97 -5.17 -18.84
N ARG A 93 5.90 -5.42 -17.53
CA ARG A 93 7.00 -6.05 -16.80
C ARG A 93 7.03 -7.55 -17.06
N ALA A 94 8.23 -8.05 -17.35
CA ALA A 94 8.48 -9.48 -17.45
C ALA A 94 8.19 -10.18 -16.11
N SER A 95 7.73 -11.42 -16.19
CA SER A 95 7.58 -12.24 -14.99
C SER A 95 8.94 -12.73 -14.47
N PRO A 96 9.05 -13.01 -13.16
CA PRO A 96 8.03 -12.84 -12.12
C PRO A 96 7.87 -11.37 -11.70
N ARG A 97 6.63 -10.92 -11.44
CA ARG A 97 6.36 -9.55 -10.96
C ARG A 97 6.30 -9.53 -9.44
N LEU A 98 7.02 -8.59 -8.84
CA LEU A 98 6.94 -8.28 -7.41
C LEU A 98 5.97 -7.10 -7.24
N ILE A 99 4.94 -7.27 -6.42
CA ILE A 99 3.81 -6.34 -6.34
C ILE A 99 3.55 -6.01 -4.88
N THR A 100 3.30 -4.74 -4.56
CA THR A 100 2.88 -4.31 -3.22
C THR A 100 1.41 -3.92 -3.23
N THR A 101 0.68 -4.18 -2.16
CA THR A 101 -0.66 -3.57 -1.98
C THR A 101 -1.04 -3.38 -0.50
N HIS A 102 -1.77 -2.30 -0.23
CA HIS A 102 -2.47 -2.02 1.02
C HIS A 102 -3.96 -2.29 0.94
N LEU A 103 -4.45 -2.78 -0.20
CA LEU A 103 -5.86 -3.03 -0.39
C LEU A 103 -6.35 -4.11 0.58
N PRO A 104 -7.47 -3.88 1.27
CA PRO A 104 -8.11 -4.93 2.03
C PRO A 104 -8.61 -6.02 1.07
N PHE A 105 -8.73 -7.25 1.57
CA PHE A 105 -9.04 -8.43 0.74
C PHE A 105 -10.25 -8.25 -0.20
N GLN A 106 -11.32 -7.56 0.22
CA GLN A 106 -12.50 -7.32 -0.63
C GLN A 106 -12.23 -6.44 -1.87
N LEU A 107 -11.13 -5.70 -1.89
CA LEU A 107 -10.66 -4.85 -2.98
C LEU A 107 -9.44 -5.41 -3.70
N ALA A 108 -8.90 -6.56 -3.26
CA ALA A 108 -7.80 -7.23 -3.95
C ALA A 108 -8.21 -7.62 -5.40
N PRO A 109 -7.23 -7.92 -6.28
CA PRO A 109 -7.51 -8.44 -7.61
C PRO A 109 -8.46 -9.63 -7.54
N ARG A 110 -9.49 -9.66 -8.40
CA ARG A 110 -10.50 -10.74 -8.36
C ARG A 110 -9.88 -12.13 -8.54
N GLU A 111 -8.83 -12.19 -9.34
CA GLU A 111 -8.15 -13.44 -9.70
C GLU A 111 -7.10 -13.87 -8.66
N ILE A 112 -6.82 -13.07 -7.61
CA ILE A 112 -5.70 -13.35 -6.69
C ILE A 112 -5.80 -14.71 -6.00
N GLY A 113 -7.02 -15.21 -5.75
CA GLY A 113 -7.26 -16.53 -5.15
C GLY A 113 -7.31 -17.68 -6.15
N GLN A 114 -7.39 -17.39 -7.45
CA GLN A 114 -7.52 -18.39 -8.53
C GLN A 114 -6.18 -18.60 -9.25
N ALA A 115 -5.44 -17.50 -9.47
CA ALA A 115 -4.07 -17.55 -9.93
C ALA A 115 -3.21 -18.16 -8.83
N LYS A 116 -2.31 -19.09 -9.17
CA LYS A 116 -1.35 -19.72 -8.21
C LYS A 116 -0.28 -18.75 -7.71
N ALA A 117 -0.55 -17.44 -7.75
CA ALA A 117 0.32 -16.38 -7.28
C ALA A 117 0.63 -16.56 -5.80
N LYS A 118 1.80 -16.08 -5.39
CA LYS A 118 2.24 -16.12 -4.00
C LYS A 118 1.82 -14.85 -3.30
N VAL A 119 1.42 -14.97 -2.03
CA VAL A 119 1.06 -13.82 -1.18
C VAL A 119 1.88 -13.90 0.09
N ILE A 120 2.61 -12.83 0.39
CA ILE A 120 3.25 -12.60 1.68
C ILE A 120 2.45 -11.50 2.38
N TYR A 121 1.73 -11.87 3.43
CA TYR A 121 1.05 -10.91 4.30
C TYR A 121 1.93 -10.58 5.50
N MET A 122 2.25 -9.30 5.71
CA MET A 122 2.98 -8.86 6.91
C MET A 122 2.08 -8.08 7.86
N ALA A 123 1.92 -8.64 9.05
CA ALA A 123 1.24 -8.02 10.18
C ALA A 123 2.26 -7.44 11.17
N ARG A 124 1.85 -6.39 11.88
CA ARG A 124 2.61 -5.81 12.99
C ARG A 124 1.65 -5.54 14.16
N ASN A 125 2.19 -5.48 15.37
CA ASN A 125 1.40 -5.12 16.55
C ASN A 125 0.70 -3.76 16.30
N PRO A 126 -0.64 -3.67 16.48
CA PRO A 126 -1.40 -2.45 16.19
C PRO A 126 -0.96 -1.24 17.02
N ARG A 127 -0.39 -1.46 18.22
CA ARG A 127 0.17 -0.37 19.04
C ARG A 127 1.38 0.28 18.38
N ASP A 128 2.25 -0.53 17.77
CA ASP A 128 3.42 -0.02 17.05
C ASP A 128 3.02 0.63 15.71
N ILE A 129 2.01 0.07 15.04
CA ILE A 129 1.43 0.64 13.82
C ILE A 129 0.90 2.04 14.12
N LEU A 130 0.12 2.21 15.19
CA LEU A 130 -0.42 3.50 15.62
C LEU A 130 0.70 4.55 15.79
N VAL A 131 1.72 4.23 16.60
CA VAL A 131 2.85 5.14 16.86
C VAL A 131 3.59 5.49 15.56
N SER A 132 3.85 4.50 14.72
CA SER A 132 4.53 4.70 13.43
C SER A 132 3.69 5.53 12.46
N SER A 133 2.37 5.32 12.43
CA SER A 133 1.44 6.04 11.57
C SER A 133 1.30 7.50 11.98
N TYR A 134 1.19 7.78 13.28
CA TYR A 134 1.14 9.15 13.80
C TYR A 134 2.37 9.96 13.38
N ASN A 135 3.57 9.42 13.58
CA ASN A 135 4.81 10.08 13.15
C ASN A 135 4.92 10.20 11.63
N PHE A 136 4.40 9.22 10.89
CA PHE A 136 4.40 9.26 9.43
C PHE A 136 3.49 10.36 8.88
N HIS A 137 2.29 10.55 9.44
CA HIS A 137 1.36 11.61 9.02
C HIS A 137 1.95 13.02 9.22
N LYS A 138 2.81 13.23 10.23
CA LYS A 138 3.52 14.50 10.43
C LYS A 138 4.39 14.87 9.24
N ILE A 139 5.08 13.89 8.65
CA ILE A 139 6.08 14.12 7.58
C ILE A 139 5.54 13.85 6.17
N ALA A 140 4.49 13.03 6.03
CA ALA A 140 3.91 12.67 4.74
C ALA A 140 2.84 13.68 4.33
N HIS A 141 3.23 14.68 3.53
CA HIS A 141 2.30 15.74 3.07
C HIS A 141 1.12 15.25 2.22
N PHE A 142 1.23 14.03 1.66
CA PHE A 142 0.12 13.37 0.97
C PHE A 142 -0.97 12.79 1.90
N LEU A 143 -0.76 12.86 3.21
CA LEU A 143 -1.74 12.45 4.22
C LEU A 143 -2.28 13.68 4.95
N GLU A 144 -3.45 13.52 5.57
CA GLU A 144 -4.01 14.52 6.48
C GLU A 144 -3.06 14.79 7.66
N GLU A 145 -3.17 15.98 8.25
CA GLU A 145 -2.48 16.27 9.51
C GLU A 145 -2.99 15.32 10.60
N PRO A 146 -2.10 14.73 11.40
CA PRO A 146 -2.53 13.79 12.43
C PRO A 146 -3.27 14.49 13.59
N GLY A 147 -3.05 15.80 13.80
CA GLY A 147 -3.54 16.51 14.97
C GLY A 147 -2.78 16.16 16.24
N THR A 148 -3.46 16.23 17.39
CA THR A 148 -2.89 15.78 18.66
C THR A 148 -2.76 14.25 18.69
N TRP A 149 -2.00 13.73 19.65
CA TRP A 149 -1.86 12.27 19.80
C TRP A 149 -3.20 11.61 20.14
N GLU A 150 -3.98 12.24 21.01
CA GLU A 150 -5.28 11.77 21.48
C GLU A 150 -6.31 11.74 20.34
N GLU A 151 -6.32 12.78 19.51
CA GLU A 151 -7.17 12.84 18.31
C GLU A 151 -6.80 11.73 17.33
N PHE A 152 -5.51 11.54 17.05
CA PHE A 152 -5.06 10.50 16.14
C PHE A 152 -5.33 9.09 16.68
N TYR A 153 -5.13 8.88 17.98
CA TYR A 153 -5.47 7.63 18.67
C TYR A 153 -6.94 7.28 18.48
N ASP A 154 -7.84 8.24 18.74
CA ASP A 154 -9.29 8.05 18.57
C ASP A 154 -9.67 7.77 17.11
N LYS A 155 -9.10 8.53 16.15
CA LYS A 155 -9.28 8.27 14.72
C LYS A 155 -8.84 6.85 14.34
N PHE A 156 -7.67 6.42 14.81
CA PHE A 156 -7.12 5.08 14.52
C PHE A 156 -8.01 3.97 15.08
N CYS A 157 -8.42 4.08 16.36
CA CYS A 157 -9.31 3.11 16.99
C CYS A 157 -10.69 3.01 16.31
N LYS A 158 -11.18 4.12 15.74
CA LYS A 158 -12.43 4.18 14.97
C LYS A 158 -12.26 3.78 13.50
N GLY A 159 -11.07 3.38 13.06
CA GLY A 159 -10.80 3.02 11.66
C GLY A 159 -10.94 4.20 10.69
N LYS A 160 -10.74 5.43 11.15
CA LYS A 160 -10.85 6.66 10.36
C LYS A 160 -9.49 7.18 9.85
N VAL A 161 -8.54 6.26 9.63
CA VAL A 161 -7.25 6.56 9.01
C VAL A 161 -7.11 5.76 7.71
N ASN A 162 -6.18 6.13 6.85
CA ASN A 162 -6.06 5.57 5.51
C ASN A 162 -5.99 4.02 5.49
N CYS A 163 -6.60 3.44 4.46
CA CYS A 163 -6.67 1.99 4.19
C CYS A 163 -7.36 1.16 5.29
N TYR A 164 -8.10 1.78 6.22
CA TYR A 164 -9.04 1.07 7.09
C TYR A 164 -10.39 0.85 6.40
N TYR A 165 -11.04 -0.25 6.76
CA TYR A 165 -12.45 -0.46 6.44
C TYR A 165 -13.31 0.48 7.28
N TYR A 166 -13.92 1.47 6.63
CA TYR A 166 -14.90 2.37 7.21
C TYR A 166 -16.24 1.63 7.27
N LYS A 167 -16.41 0.75 8.25
CA LYS A 167 -17.76 0.34 8.66
C LYS A 167 -18.19 1.36 9.72
N GLU A 168 -19.20 2.16 9.43
CA GLU A 168 -20.00 2.74 10.52
C GLU A 168 -20.45 1.55 11.38
N LEU A 169 -19.91 1.44 12.59
CA LEU A 169 -20.45 0.58 13.61
C LEU A 169 -21.86 1.09 13.90
N ARG A 170 -22.85 0.57 13.16
CA ARG A 170 -24.25 0.58 13.56
C ARG A 170 -24.47 -0.48 14.63
#